data_AF-A0AAC8T8K6-F1
#
_entry.id   AF-A0AAC8T8K6-F1
#
_cell.length_a   1.000
_cell.length_b   1.000
_cell.length_c   1.000
_cell.angle_alpha   90.00
_cell.angle_beta   90.00
_cell.angle_gamma   90.00
#
_symmetry.space_group_name_H-M   'P 1'
#
loop_
_entity.id
_entity.type
_entity.pdbx_description
1 polymer ?
#
loop_
_entity_poly.entity_id
_entity_poly.type
_entity_poly.pdbx_seq_one_letter_code
_entity_poly.pdbx_strand_id
1 'polypeptide(L)'
;MWVHNADCCGVDVKTFPLPVAEAKRSDKINEIYKSNPKHTLGQTGNRPNAGIEPRNSFELFEESKIIGKQRFSVDENGDIHRFMNSNSPDGWHWAGSTADKSAPLQLTNEQKATLKKLFPEHKSNKRLK
;
A
#
# COMPACT_ATOMS: atom_id res chain seq x y z
N MET A 1 -22.15 -13.84 18.80
CA MET A 1 -22.33 -13.07 20.04
C MET A 1 -22.40 -11.61 19.63
N TRP A 2 -23.59 -11.04 19.65
CA TRP A 2 -23.86 -9.66 19.22
C TRP A 2 -23.77 -8.76 20.46
N VAL A 3 -22.92 -7.74 20.42
CA VAL A 3 -22.93 -6.67 21.42
C VAL A 3 -23.69 -5.49 20.83
N HIS A 4 -24.85 -5.21 21.42
CA HIS A 4 -25.63 -4.00 21.18
C HIS A 4 -24.96 -2.83 21.89
N ASN A 5 -24.83 -1.69 21.22
CA ASN A 5 -24.67 -0.40 21.89
C ASN A 5 -25.78 0.51 21.35
N ALA A 6 -26.63 0.97 22.25
CA ALA A 6 -27.75 1.85 21.96
C ALA A 6 -27.30 3.32 21.93
N ASP A 7 -28.02 4.07 21.11
CA ASP A 7 -28.23 5.52 21.05
C ASP A 7 -27.32 6.46 20.26
N CYS A 8 -28.06 7.27 19.47
CA CYS A 8 -27.78 8.55 18.84
C CYS A 8 -27.05 8.56 17.48
N CYS A 9 -27.86 8.62 16.41
CA CYS A 9 -27.56 9.29 15.14
C CYS A 9 -26.21 8.92 14.47
N GLY A 10 -25.90 7.64 14.35
CA GLY A 10 -24.74 7.19 13.58
C GLY A 10 -25.14 7.02 12.11
N VAL A 11 -24.72 7.94 11.24
CA VAL A 11 -24.55 7.62 9.82
C VAL A 11 -23.80 6.29 9.72
N ASP A 12 -24.32 5.31 8.97
CA ASP A 12 -23.60 4.07 8.70
C ASP A 12 -22.29 4.41 7.99
N VAL A 13 -21.22 4.65 8.76
CA VAL A 13 -19.89 4.83 8.23
C VAL A 13 -19.47 3.46 7.73
N LYS A 14 -19.61 3.22 6.42
CA LYS A 14 -19.10 2.01 5.76
C LYS A 14 -17.60 1.92 6.02
N THR A 15 -17.23 1.16 7.05
CA THR A 15 -15.85 0.82 7.34
C THR A 15 -15.47 -0.37 6.46
N PHE A 16 -14.44 -0.21 5.64
CA PHE A 16 -13.91 -1.34 4.89
C PHE A 16 -12.90 -2.11 5.76
N PRO A 17 -12.90 -3.45 5.69
CA PRO A 17 -11.90 -4.23 6.41
C PRO A 17 -10.49 -3.95 5.86
N LEU A 18 -9.49 -4.02 6.73
CA LEU A 18 -8.08 -3.97 6.32
C LEU A 18 -7.78 -5.13 5.37
N PRO A 19 -7.06 -4.92 4.26
CA PRO A 19 -6.62 -6.01 3.38
C PRO A 19 -5.84 -7.10 4.12
N VAL A 20 -4.95 -6.69 5.03
CA VAL A 20 -4.15 -7.56 5.91
C VAL A 20 -4.24 -7.03 7.34
N ALA A 21 -5.22 -7.53 8.09
CA ALA A 21 -5.50 -7.05 9.45
C ALA A 21 -4.42 -7.42 10.47
N GLU A 22 -3.86 -8.63 10.35
CA GLU A 22 -2.81 -9.14 11.22
C GLU A 22 -1.47 -9.20 10.49
N ALA A 23 -0.37 -9.00 11.23
CA ALA A 23 0.97 -9.05 10.66
C ALA A 23 1.23 -10.42 10.01
N LYS A 24 1.50 -10.41 8.70
CA LYS A 24 1.71 -11.60 7.87
C LYS A 24 3.13 -11.60 7.32
N ARG A 25 3.85 -12.71 7.49
CA ARG A 25 5.16 -12.92 6.86
C ARG A 25 4.97 -13.36 5.41
N SER A 26 5.71 -12.75 4.49
CA SER A 26 5.79 -13.19 3.10
C SER A 26 6.76 -14.37 2.97
N ASP A 27 6.34 -15.40 2.24
CA ASP A 27 7.18 -16.56 1.94
C ASP A 27 8.21 -16.24 0.84
N LYS A 28 7.90 -15.29 -0.05
CA LYS A 28 8.78 -14.93 -1.19
C LYS A 28 9.97 -14.07 -0.77
N ILE A 29 9.73 -13.09 0.12
CA ILE A 29 10.75 -12.09 0.50
C ILE A 29 11.14 -12.14 1.98
N ASN A 30 10.53 -13.03 2.78
CA ASN A 30 10.79 -13.23 4.21
C ASN A 30 10.65 -11.95 5.08
N GLU A 31 9.75 -11.06 4.70
CA GLU A 31 9.46 -9.80 5.39
C GLU A 31 8.02 -9.80 5.93
N ILE A 32 7.78 -9.06 7.01
CA ILE A 32 6.45 -8.93 7.61
C ILE A 32 5.71 -7.77 6.95
N TYR A 33 4.42 -7.96 6.68
CA TYR A 33 3.51 -6.94 6.17
C TYR A 33 2.26 -6.85 7.04
N LYS A 34 1.78 -5.62 7.25
CA LYS A 34 0.48 -5.36 7.87
C LYS A 34 -0.14 -4.12 7.24
N SER A 35 -1.43 -4.18 6.93
CA SER A 35 -2.16 -3.01 6.42
C SER A 35 -2.20 -1.90 7.46
N ASN A 36 -2.14 -0.66 6.99
CA ASN A 36 -2.17 0.51 7.86
C ASN A 36 -3.57 1.14 7.80
N PRO A 37 -4.30 1.30 8.93
CA PRO A 37 -5.61 1.96 8.95
C PRO A 37 -5.63 3.34 8.31
N LYS A 38 -4.48 4.03 8.25
CA LYS A 38 -4.31 5.30 7.54
C LYS A 38 -4.66 5.25 6.06
N HIS A 39 -4.48 4.10 5.44
CA HIS A 39 -4.66 3.89 4.00
C HIS A 39 -5.92 3.08 3.70
N THR A 40 -6.83 2.91 4.65
CA THR A 40 -8.06 2.12 4.45
C THR A 40 -9.29 3.00 4.59
N LEU A 41 -10.15 3.00 3.57
CA LEU A 41 -11.35 3.84 3.54
C LEU A 41 -12.29 3.53 4.72
N GLY A 42 -12.71 4.58 5.43
CA GLY A 42 -13.64 4.49 6.56
C GLY A 42 -13.02 4.08 7.90
N GLN A 43 -11.73 3.77 7.97
CA GLN A 43 -11.06 3.50 9.25
C GLN A 43 -10.76 4.80 10.02
N THR A 44 -10.72 4.75 11.35
CA THR A 44 -10.47 5.89 12.25
C THR A 44 -9.16 6.63 11.94
N GLY A 45 -8.19 5.95 11.31
CA GLY A 45 -6.91 6.54 10.91
C GLY A 45 -6.87 7.12 9.50
N ASN A 46 -7.90 6.89 8.68
CA ASN A 46 -7.91 7.25 7.26
C ASN A 46 -7.72 8.75 7.08
N ARG A 47 -6.76 9.13 6.23
CA ARG A 47 -6.54 10.55 5.90
C ARG A 47 -7.02 10.81 4.48
N PRO A 48 -7.84 11.85 4.23
CA PRO A 48 -8.35 12.15 2.89
C PRO A 48 -7.25 12.55 1.89
N ASN A 49 -6.06 12.90 2.38
CA ASN A 49 -4.88 13.18 1.58
C ASN A 49 -3.87 12.02 1.54
N ALA A 50 -4.23 10.86 2.07
CA ALA A 50 -3.46 9.64 1.94
C ALA A 50 -4.10 8.78 0.86
N GLY A 51 -3.27 8.07 0.10
CA GLY A 51 -3.81 7.15 -0.88
C GLY A 51 -4.56 5.99 -0.24
N ILE A 52 -5.39 5.32 -1.05
CA ILE A 52 -6.17 4.14 -0.62
C ILE A 52 -5.41 2.86 -0.98
N GLU A 53 -5.20 2.01 0.04
CA GLU A 53 -4.53 0.72 -0.09
C GLU A 53 -5.36 -0.22 -0.98
N PRO A 54 -4.75 -0.84 -2.00
CA PRO A 54 -5.44 -1.81 -2.83
C PRO A 54 -5.65 -3.13 -2.07
N ARG A 55 -6.68 -3.90 -2.45
CA ARG A 55 -6.99 -5.18 -1.77
C ARG A 55 -5.90 -6.24 -1.94
N ASN A 56 -5.17 -6.22 -3.05
CA ASN A 56 -4.06 -7.10 -3.34
C ASN A 56 -2.70 -6.54 -2.87
N SER A 57 -2.70 -5.70 -1.83
CA SER A 57 -1.50 -5.03 -1.33
C SER A 57 -0.43 -6.01 -0.84
N PHE A 58 -0.86 -7.17 -0.31
CA PHE A 58 0.06 -8.21 0.12
C PHE A 58 0.77 -8.86 -1.07
N GLU A 59 0.05 -9.27 -2.12
CA GLU A 59 0.69 -9.85 -3.32
C GLU A 59 1.64 -8.86 -3.97
N LEU A 60 1.23 -7.59 -4.07
CA LEU A 60 2.09 -6.50 -4.55
C LEU A 60 3.32 -6.31 -3.67
N PHE A 61 3.19 -6.50 -2.36
CA PHE A 61 4.32 -6.45 -1.44
C PHE A 61 5.29 -7.62 -1.65
N GLU A 62 4.79 -8.84 -1.88
CA GLU A 62 5.64 -10.00 -2.11
C GLU A 62 6.47 -9.88 -3.39
N GLU A 63 5.95 -9.20 -4.42
CA GLU A 63 6.68 -8.93 -5.68
C GLU A 63 7.59 -7.70 -5.60
N SER A 64 7.58 -6.98 -4.48
CA SER A 64 8.29 -5.71 -4.35
C SER A 64 9.81 -5.86 -4.23
N LYS A 65 10.55 -4.87 -4.73
CA LYS A 65 12.02 -4.75 -4.65
C LYS A 65 12.42 -3.56 -3.79
N ILE A 66 13.52 -3.68 -3.04
CA ILE A 66 14.07 -2.60 -2.20
C ILE A 66 14.74 -1.54 -3.08
N ILE A 67 14.45 -0.28 -2.82
CA ILE A 67 15.17 0.90 -3.32
C ILE A 67 15.38 1.85 -2.13
N GLY A 68 16.62 1.91 -1.62
CA GLY A 68 16.95 2.65 -0.41
C GLY A 68 16.22 2.08 0.82
N LYS A 69 15.41 2.90 1.49
CA LYS A 69 14.62 2.52 2.69
C LYS A 69 13.18 2.13 2.38
N GLN A 70 12.85 1.98 1.10
CA GLN A 70 11.48 1.78 0.61
C GLN A 70 11.44 0.52 -0.26
N ARG A 71 10.27 -0.09 -0.40
CA ARG A 71 10.05 -1.14 -1.40
C ARG A 71 9.06 -0.68 -2.44
N PHE A 72 9.22 -1.18 -3.66
CA PHE A 72 8.36 -0.83 -4.78
C PHE A 72 7.97 -2.06 -5.58
N SER A 73 6.73 -2.09 -6.05
CA SER A 73 6.25 -3.06 -7.04
C SER A 73 5.50 -2.36 -8.17
N VAL A 74 5.27 -3.09 -9.24
CA VAL A 74 4.51 -2.65 -10.41
C VAL A 74 3.33 -3.60 -10.57
N ASP A 75 2.12 -3.05 -10.71
CA ASP A 75 0.92 -3.87 -10.96
C ASP A 75 0.71 -4.16 -12.45
N GLU A 76 -0.33 -4.92 -12.77
CA GLU A 76 -0.70 -5.28 -14.15
C GLU A 76 -1.03 -4.06 -15.05
N ASN A 77 -1.44 -2.94 -14.45
CA ASN A 77 -1.75 -1.69 -15.16
C ASN A 77 -0.50 -0.83 -15.37
N GLY A 78 0.64 -1.23 -14.80
CA GLY A 78 1.86 -0.45 -14.76
C GLY A 78 1.86 0.64 -13.70
N ASP A 79 0.94 0.62 -12.74
CA ASP A 79 0.99 1.54 -11.61
C ASP A 79 2.05 1.07 -10.59
N ILE A 80 2.76 2.05 -10.02
CA ILE A 80 3.86 1.82 -9.10
C ILE A 80 3.36 1.94 -7.67
N HIS A 81 3.53 0.89 -6.87
CA HIS A 81 3.15 0.86 -5.47
C HIS A 81 4.40 1.00 -4.60
N ARG A 82 4.29 1.77 -3.50
CA ARG A 82 5.37 1.98 -2.53
C ARG A 82 5.00 1.39 -1.19
N PHE A 83 5.99 0.80 -0.53
CA PHE A 83 5.89 0.29 0.83
C PHE A 83 6.97 0.92 1.73
N MET A 84 6.57 1.21 2.96
CA MET A 84 7.43 1.78 4.00
C MET A 84 7.55 0.80 5.15
N ASN A 85 8.75 0.70 5.72
CA ASN A 85 8.94 -0.04 6.95
C ASN A 85 8.39 0.78 8.12
N SER A 86 7.60 0.15 8.98
CA SER A 86 7.03 0.76 10.19
C SER A 86 8.05 0.91 11.32
N ASN A 87 9.25 0.35 11.16
CA ASN A 87 10.30 0.19 12.17
C ASN A 87 9.75 -0.43 13.47
N SER A 88 8.82 -1.36 13.32
CA SER A 88 8.14 -2.06 14.40
C SER A 88 7.96 -3.53 14.02
N PRO A 89 7.53 -4.40 14.95
CA PRO A 89 7.24 -5.81 14.65
C PRO A 89 6.17 -6.01 13.57
N ASP A 90 5.35 -4.99 13.29
CA ASP A 90 4.35 -5.02 12.21
C ASP A 90 4.98 -4.95 10.80
N GLY A 91 6.29 -4.69 10.72
CA GLY A 91 7.04 -4.72 9.47
C GLY A 91 6.64 -3.62 8.49
N TRP A 92 6.42 -3.99 7.24
CA TRP A 92 6.11 -3.09 6.14
C TRP A 92 4.61 -2.81 6.01
N HIS A 93 4.27 -1.65 5.46
CA HIS A 93 2.91 -1.30 5.07
C HIS A 93 2.89 -0.56 3.74
N TRP A 94 1.78 -0.64 3.03
CA TRP A 94 1.56 0.14 1.81
C TRP A 94 1.50 1.64 2.12
N ALA A 95 2.12 2.45 1.27
CA ALA A 95 2.36 3.88 1.52
C ALA A 95 2.19 4.78 0.28
N GLY A 96 1.38 4.35 -0.69
CA GLY A 96 1.01 5.13 -1.86
C GLY A 96 1.17 4.38 -3.19
N SER A 97 0.44 4.84 -4.21
CA SER A 97 0.54 4.38 -5.59
C SER A 97 0.50 5.54 -6.57
N THR A 98 1.09 5.37 -7.76
CA THR A 98 0.92 6.32 -8.88
C THR A 98 -0.50 6.33 -9.45
N ALA A 99 -1.31 5.30 -9.14
CA ALA A 99 -2.72 5.20 -9.50
C ALA A 99 -3.61 6.17 -8.69
N ASP A 100 -3.12 6.64 -7.53
CA ASP A 100 -3.94 7.41 -6.62
C ASP A 100 -4.32 8.77 -7.22
N LYS A 101 -5.61 9.05 -7.30
CA LYS A 101 -6.13 10.29 -7.93
C LYS A 101 -6.02 11.50 -7.02
N SER A 102 -6.11 11.30 -5.71
CA SER A 102 -6.11 12.36 -4.69
C SER A 102 -4.71 12.72 -4.22
N ALA A 103 -3.84 11.73 -4.09
CA ALA A 103 -2.49 11.84 -3.55
C ALA A 103 -1.52 10.93 -4.35
N PRO A 104 -1.31 11.22 -5.66
CA PRO A 104 -0.47 10.39 -6.51
C PRO A 104 0.96 10.33 -6.00
N LEU A 105 1.51 9.11 -5.91
CA LEU A 105 2.92 8.90 -5.62
C LEU A 105 3.80 9.60 -6.65
N GLN A 106 4.67 10.50 -6.19
CA GLN A 106 5.70 11.12 -7.01
C GLN A 106 7.01 10.36 -6.86
N LEU A 107 7.60 9.95 -7.99
CA LEU A 107 8.87 9.24 -8.05
C LEU A 107 10.00 10.19 -8.48
N THR A 108 11.15 10.08 -7.84
CA THR A 108 12.36 10.79 -8.29
C THR A 108 12.90 10.19 -9.59
N ASN A 109 13.71 10.95 -10.33
CA ASN A 109 14.36 10.44 -11.55
C ASN A 109 15.25 9.22 -11.27
N GLU A 110 15.91 9.18 -10.11
CA GLU A 110 16.71 8.05 -9.67
C GLU A 110 15.85 6.80 -9.40
N GLN A 111 14.71 6.97 -8.71
CA GLN A 111 13.76 5.88 -8.49
C GLN A 111 13.23 5.34 -9.82
N LYS A 112 12.83 6.22 -10.75
CA LYS A 112 12.37 5.82 -12.09
C LYS A 112 13.45 5.04 -12.85
N ALA A 113 14.69 5.53 -12.84
CA ALA A 113 15.81 4.85 -13.50
C ALA A 113 16.10 3.48 -12.89
N THR A 114 16.03 3.37 -11.56
CA THR A 114 16.24 2.11 -10.83
C THR A 114 15.11 1.12 -11.10
N LEU A 115 13.85 1.57 -11.05
CA LEU A 115 12.69 0.74 -11.36
C LEU A 115 12.74 0.17 -12.78
N LYS A 116 13.17 0.96 -13.78
CA LYS A 116 13.38 0.46 -15.15
C LYS A 116 14.40 -0.68 -15.25
N LYS A 117 15.39 -0.72 -14.34
CA LYS A 117 16.40 -1.79 -14.28
C LYS A 117 15.88 -3.01 -13.56
N LEU A 118 15.12 -2.82 -12.47
CA LEU A 118 14.59 -3.89 -11.63
C LEU A 118 13.37 -4.58 -12.25
N PHE A 119 12.61 -3.85 -13.07
CA PHE A 119 11.40 -4.31 -13.76
C PHE A 119 11.55 -4.06 -15.28
N PRO A 120 12.45 -4.80 -15.97
CA PRO A 120 12.77 -4.58 -17.38
C PRO A 120 11.56 -4.74 -18.32
N GLU A 121 10.61 -5.61 -17.96
CA GLU A 121 9.33 -5.78 -18.64
C GLU A 121 8.48 -4.50 -18.64
N HIS A 122 8.70 -3.61 -17.67
CA HIS A 122 8.02 -2.32 -17.54
C HIS A 122 8.88 -1.14 -18.04
N LYS A 123 9.96 -1.36 -18.80
CA LYS A 123 10.86 -0.28 -19.26
C LYS A 123 10.15 0.84 -20.06
N SER A 124 9.09 0.49 -20.78
CA SER A 124 8.26 1.42 -21.58
C SER A 124 7.10 2.07 -20.81
N ASN A 125 6.96 1.74 -19.53
CA ASN A 125 5.88 2.21 -18.66
C ASN A 125 5.89 3.75 -18.55
N LYS A 126 4.75 4.38 -18.86
CA LYS A 126 4.58 5.84 -18.83
C LYS A 126 4.78 6.44 -17.43
N ARG A 127 4.53 5.68 -16.36
CA ARG A 127 4.78 6.11 -14.96
C ARG A 127 6.27 6.25 -14.63
N LEU A 128 7.12 5.59 -15.41
CA LEU A 128 8.57 5.63 -15.26
C LEU A 128 9.24 6.58 -16.26
N LYS A 129 8.48 7.28 -17.10
CA LYS A 129 9.02 8.27 -18.06
C LYS A 129 9.35 9.60 -17.36
#